data_AF-A0A3D3UTF3-F1
#
_entry.id   AF-A0A3D3UTF3-F1
#
_cell.length_a   1.000
_cell.length_b   1.000
_cell.length_c   1.000
_cell.angle_alpha   90.00
_cell.angle_beta   90.00
_cell.angle_gamma   90.00
#
_symmetry.space_group_name_H-M   'P 1'
#
loop_
_entity.id
_entity.type
_entity.pdbx_description
1 polymer ?
#
loop_
_entity_poly.entity_id
_entity_poly.type
_entity_poly.pdbx_seq_one_letter_code
_entity_poly.pdbx_strand_id
1 'polypeptide(L)'
;MTNKYGATVALTEKTSDYRQDDEQWWKDAKEDGLCVCDVEYDESSGVHSTTIAIRSDDEDGNFAGVIKVVLNIEETIDIIKQTREVTRYNNAQFKLLNKNGKMIFDGSGKFRFFEDVSDGKLFKEIAGDRGYLLKKTEDLQEGREELLVFARSQGHNDYEGLGWILTIEYQTAELFAPVAKLRNIILCTSLVLTILAVIPGILISNYISKPLSKLEAAMDKIGKGDMGIKVD
;
A
#
# COMPACT_ATOMS: atom_id res chain seq x y z
N MET A 1 -36.35 -8.93 -7.99
CA MET A 1 -36.66 -10.31 -7.53
C MET A 1 -37.33 -11.08 -8.64
N THR A 2 -37.00 -12.36 -8.78
CA THR A 2 -37.64 -13.29 -9.72
C THR A 2 -38.38 -14.40 -8.97
N ASN A 3 -39.29 -15.09 -9.65
CA ASN A 3 -39.78 -16.40 -9.20
C ASN A 3 -38.84 -17.53 -9.65
N LYS A 4 -39.22 -18.78 -9.33
CA LYS A 4 -38.48 -20.01 -9.64
C LYS A 4 -38.27 -20.29 -11.13
N TYR A 5 -38.99 -19.59 -12.00
CA TYR A 5 -38.89 -19.70 -13.45
C TYR A 5 -38.11 -18.53 -14.08
N GLY A 6 -37.50 -17.65 -13.27
CA GLY A 6 -36.75 -16.49 -13.74
C GLY A 6 -37.61 -15.29 -14.12
N ALA A 7 -38.93 -15.36 -13.95
CA ALA A 7 -39.82 -14.25 -14.27
C ALA A 7 -39.75 -13.17 -13.18
N THR A 8 -39.56 -11.92 -13.57
CA THR A 8 -39.50 -10.80 -12.64
C THR A 8 -40.84 -10.60 -11.93
N VAL A 9 -40.83 -10.58 -10.59
CA VAL A 9 -42.04 -10.41 -9.75
C VAL A 9 -42.05 -9.11 -8.97
N ALA A 10 -40.88 -8.51 -8.76
CA ALA A 10 -40.73 -7.19 -8.14
C ALA A 10 -39.43 -6.54 -8.61
N LEU A 11 -39.46 -5.24 -8.85
CA LEU A 11 -38.33 -4.44 -9.30
C LEU A 11 -38.44 -3.03 -8.72
N THR A 12 -37.29 -2.42 -8.41
CA THR A 12 -37.18 -1.01 -8.02
C THR A 12 -36.79 -0.14 -9.22
N GLU A 13 -35.98 -0.70 -10.12
CA GLU A 13 -35.55 -0.07 -11.37
C GLU A 13 -35.83 -0.97 -12.57
N LYS A 14 -35.90 -0.36 -13.75
CA LYS A 14 -36.21 -1.07 -15.00
C LYS A 14 -35.02 -1.97 -15.39
N THR A 15 -35.31 -3.24 -15.67
CA THR A 15 -34.36 -4.20 -16.23
C THR A 15 -34.39 -4.17 -17.77
N SER A 16 -33.34 -4.72 -18.39
CA SER A 16 -33.24 -4.90 -19.84
C SER A 16 -34.38 -5.77 -20.39
N ASP A 17 -34.74 -6.83 -19.67
CA ASP A 17 -35.86 -7.71 -20.00
C ASP A 17 -36.63 -8.21 -18.77
N TYR A 18 -37.67 -9.01 -19.00
CA TYR A 18 -38.55 -9.55 -17.97
C TYR A 18 -38.10 -10.91 -17.42
N ARG A 19 -37.39 -11.70 -18.23
CA ARG A 19 -37.10 -13.12 -17.99
C ARG A 19 -35.59 -13.28 -17.82
N GLN A 20 -35.16 -13.70 -16.64
CA GLN A 20 -33.77 -13.56 -16.19
C GLN A 20 -33.10 -14.91 -15.87
N ASP A 21 -33.73 -16.06 -16.16
CA ASP A 21 -33.19 -17.40 -15.87
C ASP A 21 -32.03 -17.83 -16.80
N ASP A 22 -31.81 -17.10 -17.88
CA ASP A 22 -30.69 -17.28 -18.80
C ASP A 22 -29.43 -16.53 -18.35
N GLU A 23 -29.56 -15.58 -17.44
CA GLU A 23 -28.46 -14.80 -16.88
C GLU A 23 -27.53 -15.64 -15.98
N GLN A 24 -26.22 -15.38 -16.06
CA GLN A 24 -25.24 -16.17 -15.33
C GLN A 24 -25.38 -16.00 -13.81
N TRP A 25 -25.53 -14.75 -13.34
CA TRP A 25 -25.74 -14.45 -11.92
C TRP A 25 -26.96 -15.15 -11.34
N TRP A 26 -28.00 -15.41 -12.15
CA TRP A 26 -29.21 -16.09 -11.71
C TRP A 26 -28.98 -17.59 -11.54
N LYS A 27 -28.27 -18.20 -12.49
CA LYS A 27 -27.89 -19.62 -12.44
C LYS A 27 -26.96 -19.90 -11.28
N ASP A 28 -25.91 -19.09 -11.13
CA ASP A 28 -24.94 -19.21 -10.05
C ASP A 28 -25.61 -19.07 -8.68
N ALA A 29 -26.44 -18.02 -8.49
CA ALA A 29 -27.16 -17.86 -7.23
C ALA A 29 -28.12 -19.03 -6.94
N LYS A 30 -28.80 -19.57 -7.95
CA LYS A 30 -29.69 -20.72 -7.78
C LYS A 30 -28.92 -21.98 -7.35
N GLU A 31 -27.74 -22.21 -7.91
CA GLU A 31 -26.89 -23.37 -7.63
C GLU A 31 -26.18 -23.24 -6.27
N ASP A 32 -25.48 -22.12 -6.07
CA ASP A 32 -24.55 -21.90 -4.95
C ASP A 32 -25.20 -21.18 -3.76
N GLY A 33 -26.42 -20.66 -3.91
CA GLY A 33 -27.15 -19.91 -2.88
C GLY A 33 -26.82 -18.42 -2.86
N LEU A 34 -25.57 -18.04 -3.18
CA LEU A 34 -25.09 -16.67 -3.27
C LEU A 34 -24.19 -16.53 -4.50
N CYS A 35 -24.42 -15.49 -5.29
CA CYS A 35 -23.48 -15.06 -6.31
C CYS A 35 -23.15 -13.58 -6.08
N VAL A 36 -21.85 -13.26 -6.06
CA VAL A 36 -21.35 -11.89 -6.08
C VAL A 36 -20.51 -11.75 -7.33
N CYS A 37 -21.01 -10.98 -8.28
CA CYS A 37 -20.36 -10.81 -9.57
C CYS A 37 -19.26 -9.74 -9.51
N ASP A 38 -18.26 -9.90 -10.37
CA ASP A 38 -17.25 -8.87 -10.59
C ASP A 38 -17.91 -7.57 -11.09
N VAL A 39 -17.16 -6.47 -11.11
CA VAL A 39 -17.66 -5.21 -11.67
C VAL A 39 -17.93 -5.39 -13.15
N GLU A 40 -19.12 -4.98 -13.56
CA GLU A 40 -19.60 -5.01 -14.93
C GLU A 40 -20.24 -3.66 -15.28
N TYR A 41 -20.44 -3.40 -16.56
CA TYR A 41 -21.22 -2.25 -17.00
C TYR A 41 -22.69 -2.66 -17.09
N ASP A 42 -23.54 -2.03 -16.28
CA ASP A 42 -24.98 -2.30 -16.30
C ASP A 42 -25.63 -1.43 -17.39
N GLU A 43 -26.08 -2.07 -18.46
CA GLU A 43 -26.67 -1.37 -19.61
C GLU A 43 -27.99 -0.67 -19.29
N SER A 44 -28.71 -1.12 -18.26
CA SER A 44 -30.04 -0.59 -17.91
C SER A 44 -29.93 0.75 -17.18
N SER A 45 -28.91 0.89 -16.34
CA SER A 45 -28.64 2.07 -15.52
C SER A 45 -27.51 2.95 -16.08
N GLY A 46 -26.70 2.43 -17.01
CA GLY A 46 -25.59 3.16 -17.62
C GLY A 46 -24.41 3.41 -16.67
N VAL A 47 -24.31 2.62 -15.59
CA VAL A 47 -23.25 2.74 -14.59
C VAL A 47 -22.48 1.43 -14.42
N HIS A 48 -21.26 1.52 -13.90
CA HIS A 48 -20.51 0.34 -13.47
C HIS A 48 -21.05 -0.14 -12.13
N SER A 49 -21.31 -1.43 -12.01
CA SER A 49 -21.92 -2.00 -10.81
C SER A 49 -21.39 -3.40 -10.51
N THR A 50 -21.55 -3.81 -9.27
CA THR A 50 -21.46 -5.22 -8.86
C THR A 50 -22.86 -5.73 -8.57
N THR A 51 -23.13 -6.95 -9.01
CA THR A 51 -24.40 -7.63 -8.74
C THR A 51 -24.22 -8.60 -7.58
N ILE A 52 -25.12 -8.52 -6.60
CA ILE A 52 -25.28 -9.54 -5.56
C ILE A 52 -26.61 -10.25 -5.83
N ALA A 53 -26.55 -11.56 -6.02
CA ALA A 53 -27.71 -12.40 -6.27
C ALA A 53 -27.82 -13.45 -5.17
N ILE A 54 -28.98 -13.51 -4.52
CA ILE A 54 -29.23 -14.36 -3.35
C ILE A 54 -30.40 -15.28 -3.68
N ARG A 55 -30.21 -16.58 -3.48
CA ARG A 55 -31.28 -17.58 -3.58
C ARG A 55 -32.33 -17.35 -2.51
N SER A 56 -33.59 -17.50 -2.92
CA SER A 56 -34.74 -17.50 -2.03
C SER A 56 -35.44 -18.85 -2.13
N ASP A 57 -35.67 -19.48 -0.98
CA ASP A 57 -36.38 -20.75 -0.83
C ASP A 57 -37.72 -20.52 -0.10
N ASP A 58 -38.69 -21.41 -0.31
CA ASP A 58 -39.96 -21.43 0.44
C ASP A 58 -39.80 -22.06 1.83
N GLU A 59 -40.89 -22.12 2.61
CA GLU A 59 -40.89 -22.68 3.97
C GLU A 59 -40.47 -24.16 4.00
N ASP A 60 -40.65 -24.88 2.89
CA ASP A 60 -40.30 -26.29 2.73
C ASP A 60 -38.85 -26.48 2.19
N GLY A 61 -38.12 -25.39 1.95
CA GLY A 61 -36.75 -25.39 1.43
C GLY A 61 -36.64 -25.57 -0.09
N ASN A 62 -37.76 -25.47 -0.83
CA ASN A 62 -37.73 -25.54 -2.29
C ASN A 62 -37.41 -24.16 -2.88
N PHE A 63 -36.65 -24.18 -3.98
CA PHE A 63 -36.29 -22.96 -4.71
C PHE A 63 -37.51 -22.15 -5.15
N ALA A 64 -37.63 -20.94 -4.59
CA ALA A 64 -38.72 -20.01 -4.86
C ALA A 64 -38.33 -18.91 -5.85
N GLY A 65 -37.04 -18.56 -5.96
CA GLY A 65 -36.53 -17.56 -6.90
C GLY A 65 -35.20 -16.93 -6.47
N VAL A 66 -34.85 -15.79 -7.07
CA VAL A 66 -33.60 -15.07 -6.78
C VAL A 66 -33.88 -13.59 -6.49
N ILE A 67 -33.21 -13.08 -5.46
CA ILE A 67 -33.15 -11.65 -5.13
C ILE A 67 -31.88 -11.10 -5.74
N LYS A 68 -32.01 -10.13 -6.65
CA LYS A 68 -30.89 -9.40 -7.26
C LYS A 68 -30.78 -8.02 -6.59
N VAL A 69 -29.58 -7.65 -6.21
CA VAL A 69 -29.19 -6.32 -5.74
C VAL A 69 -28.07 -5.84 -6.64
N VAL A 70 -28.19 -4.62 -7.15
CA VAL A 70 -27.16 -3.97 -7.97
C VAL A 70 -26.58 -2.83 -7.16
N LEU A 71 -25.27 -2.84 -6.96
CA LEU A 71 -24.56 -1.82 -6.20
C LEU A 71 -23.66 -1.03 -7.15
N ASN A 72 -23.82 0.29 -7.17
CA ASN A 72 -22.98 1.17 -7.97
C ASN A 72 -21.54 1.15 -7.42
N ILE A 73 -20.56 0.90 -8.30
CA ILE A 73 -19.16 0.85 -7.90
C ILE A 73 -18.63 2.21 -7.41
N GLU A 74 -19.27 3.31 -7.84
CA GLU A 74 -18.89 4.66 -7.42
C GLU A 74 -18.90 4.82 -5.90
N GLU A 75 -19.84 4.20 -5.19
CA GLU A 75 -19.89 4.23 -3.72
C GLU A 75 -18.64 3.62 -3.08
N THR A 76 -18.17 2.50 -3.65
CA THR A 76 -16.93 1.84 -3.19
C THR A 76 -15.71 2.69 -3.52
N ILE A 77 -15.70 3.29 -4.72
CA ILE A 77 -14.64 4.19 -5.16
C ILE A 77 -14.55 5.42 -4.24
N ASP A 78 -15.69 5.96 -3.81
CA ASP A 78 -15.73 7.13 -2.94
C ASP A 78 -15.16 6.85 -1.55
N ILE A 79 -15.34 5.64 -1.00
CA ILE A 79 -14.66 5.20 0.23
C ILE A 79 -13.13 5.25 0.05
N ILE A 80 -12.63 4.82 -1.11
CA ILE A 80 -11.19 4.86 -1.41
C ILE A 80 -10.70 6.31 -1.55
N LYS A 81 -11.48 7.18 -2.22
CA LYS A 81 -11.15 8.62 -2.36
C LYS A 81 -11.08 9.32 -1.00
N GLN A 82 -12.06 9.10 -0.13
CA GLN A 82 -12.08 9.68 1.22
C GLN A 82 -10.88 9.22 2.05
N THR A 83 -10.50 7.94 1.93
CA THR A 83 -9.31 7.41 2.61
C THR A 83 -8.03 8.12 2.17
N ARG A 84 -7.88 8.37 0.86
CA ARG A 84 -6.74 9.10 0.30
C ARG A 84 -6.61 10.51 0.91
N GLU A 85 -7.71 11.24 1.04
CA GLU A 85 -7.70 12.60 1.62
C GLU A 85 -7.25 12.62 3.09
N VAL A 86 -7.52 11.54 3.83
CA VAL A 86 -7.13 11.41 5.24
C VAL A 86 -5.66 10.98 5.39
N THR A 87 -5.07 10.32 4.39
CA THR A 87 -3.66 9.94 4.46
C THR A 87 -2.75 11.17 4.49
N ARG A 88 -1.85 11.26 5.49
CA ARG A 88 -0.87 12.37 5.64
C ARG A 88 0.08 12.54 4.45
N TYR A 89 0.09 11.58 3.53
CA TYR A 89 0.96 11.52 2.37
C TYR A 89 0.11 11.83 1.12
N ASN A 90 -0.04 13.12 0.82
CA ASN A 90 -0.82 13.64 -0.32
C ASN A 90 -0.39 13.11 -1.71
N ASN A 91 0.66 12.29 -1.76
CA ASN A 91 1.28 11.74 -2.96
C ASN A 91 1.01 10.25 -3.18
N ALA A 92 0.19 9.62 -2.34
CA ALA A 92 -0.21 8.22 -2.50
C ALA A 92 -1.19 8.07 -3.67
N GLN A 93 -0.85 7.19 -4.63
CA GLN A 93 -1.73 6.85 -5.75
C GLN A 93 -2.41 5.52 -5.46
N PHE A 94 -3.74 5.55 -5.36
CA PHE A 94 -4.57 4.38 -5.14
C PHE A 94 -5.05 3.84 -6.47
N LYS A 95 -4.96 2.52 -6.67
CA LYS A 95 -5.57 1.85 -7.81
C LYS A 95 -6.33 0.61 -7.35
N LEU A 96 -7.45 0.32 -7.99
CA LEU A 96 -8.23 -0.89 -7.77
C LEU A 96 -8.28 -1.67 -9.08
N LEU A 97 -7.91 -2.94 -9.03
CA LEU A 97 -7.92 -3.88 -10.15
C LEU A 97 -8.84 -5.05 -9.81
N ASN A 98 -9.44 -5.69 -10.80
CA ASN A 98 -10.07 -6.99 -10.58
C ASN A 98 -9.03 -8.12 -10.54
N LYS A 99 -9.48 -9.35 -10.24
CA LYS A 99 -8.61 -10.53 -10.12
C LYS A 99 -7.82 -10.86 -11.40
N ASN A 100 -8.29 -10.38 -12.55
CA ASN A 100 -7.71 -10.62 -13.87
C ASN A 100 -6.77 -9.48 -14.33
N GLY A 101 -6.57 -8.43 -13.53
CA GLY A 101 -5.71 -7.31 -13.90
C GLY A 101 -6.40 -6.24 -14.75
N LYS A 102 -7.73 -6.20 -14.77
CA LYS A 102 -8.49 -5.11 -15.38
C LYS A 102 -8.70 -3.97 -14.38
N MET A 103 -8.60 -2.73 -14.84
CA MET A 103 -8.71 -1.55 -13.99
C MET A 103 -10.16 -1.21 -13.61
N ILE A 104 -10.42 -1.10 -12.31
CA ILE A 104 -11.71 -0.62 -11.74
C ILE A 104 -11.59 0.86 -11.33
N PHE A 105 -10.43 1.27 -10.78
CA PHE A 105 -10.21 2.65 -10.34
C PHE A 105 -8.73 3.05 -10.41
N ASP A 106 -8.46 4.31 -10.76
CA ASP A 106 -7.16 4.95 -10.66
C ASP A 106 -7.28 6.38 -10.10
N GLY A 107 -6.58 6.64 -8.99
CA GLY A 107 -6.56 7.93 -8.31
C GLY A 107 -5.87 9.07 -9.07
N SER A 108 -5.15 8.79 -10.16
CA SER A 108 -4.54 9.82 -11.03
C SER A 108 -5.58 10.61 -11.83
N GLY A 109 -6.82 10.12 -11.91
CA GLY A 109 -7.96 10.80 -12.54
C GLY A 109 -8.04 10.62 -14.06
N LYS A 110 -7.09 9.92 -14.68
CA LYS A 110 -7.14 9.55 -16.11
C LYS A 110 -7.01 8.04 -16.24
N PHE A 111 -8.14 7.33 -16.16
CA PHE A 111 -8.18 5.90 -16.45
C PHE A 111 -9.40 5.54 -17.29
N ARG A 112 -9.30 4.40 -17.94
CA ARG A 112 -10.44 3.76 -18.60
C ARG A 112 -10.85 2.56 -17.76
N PHE A 113 -12.14 2.49 -17.42
CA PHE A 113 -12.68 1.27 -16.82
C PHE A 113 -12.35 0.07 -17.72
N PHE A 114 -11.97 -1.02 -17.07
CA PHE A 114 -11.55 -2.27 -17.68
C PHE A 114 -10.32 -2.20 -18.60
N GLU A 115 -9.49 -1.15 -18.48
CA GLU A 115 -8.16 -1.17 -19.09
C GLU A 115 -7.39 -2.39 -18.58
N ASP A 116 -6.88 -3.19 -19.52
CA ASP A 116 -6.16 -4.41 -19.20
C ASP A 116 -4.69 -4.09 -18.93
N VAL A 117 -4.28 -4.27 -17.67
CA VAL A 117 -2.89 -4.09 -17.24
C VAL A 117 -2.27 -5.41 -16.78
N SER A 118 -2.91 -6.56 -17.09
CA SER A 118 -2.43 -7.89 -16.68
C SER A 118 -1.05 -8.21 -17.25
N ASP A 119 -0.74 -7.65 -18.43
CA ASP A 119 0.55 -7.82 -19.07
C ASP A 119 1.66 -6.94 -18.48
N GLY A 120 1.29 -5.93 -17.72
CA GLY A 120 2.20 -5.04 -17.04
C GLY A 120 3.07 -5.79 -16.04
N LYS A 121 4.35 -5.39 -15.97
CA LYS A 121 5.33 -5.93 -15.01
C LYS A 121 4.81 -5.85 -13.57
N LEU A 122 4.06 -4.80 -13.24
CA LEU A 122 3.44 -4.60 -11.93
C LEU A 122 2.48 -5.73 -11.56
N PHE A 123 1.54 -6.09 -12.44
CA PHE A 123 0.56 -7.13 -12.14
C PHE A 123 1.23 -8.51 -12.00
N LYS A 124 2.22 -8.79 -12.85
CA LYS A 124 2.99 -10.05 -12.83
C LYS A 124 3.82 -10.25 -11.56
N GLU A 125 4.29 -9.16 -10.95
CA GLU A 125 5.06 -9.21 -9.70
C GLU A 125 4.17 -9.29 -8.44
N ILE A 126 2.86 -8.97 -8.55
CA ILE A 126 1.90 -9.07 -7.44
C ILE A 126 1.53 -10.54 -7.17
N ALA A 127 2.31 -11.17 -6.29
CA ALA A 127 2.09 -12.54 -5.82
C ALA A 127 1.52 -12.57 -4.39
N GLY A 128 0.52 -13.42 -4.16
CA GLY A 128 -0.10 -13.62 -2.84
C GLY A 128 -1.19 -12.59 -2.48
N ASP A 129 -1.69 -12.69 -1.24
CA ASP A 129 -2.84 -11.91 -0.75
C ASP A 129 -2.49 -10.49 -0.32
N ARG A 130 -1.26 -10.27 0.15
CA ARG A 130 -0.79 -8.97 0.64
C ARG A 130 0.72 -8.89 0.57
N GLY A 131 1.25 -7.70 0.32
CA GLY A 131 2.68 -7.51 0.25
C GLY A 131 3.08 -6.11 -0.18
N TYR A 132 4.37 -5.96 -0.45
CA TYR A 132 4.95 -4.74 -0.99
C TYR A 132 6.04 -5.06 -2.01
N LEU A 133 6.25 -4.13 -2.94
CA LEU A 133 7.25 -4.20 -4.00
C LEU A 133 7.98 -2.85 -4.07
N LEU A 134 9.29 -2.89 -4.30
CA LEU A 134 10.09 -1.70 -4.58
C LEU A 134 10.33 -1.63 -6.09
N LYS A 135 9.72 -0.65 -6.73
CA LYS A 135 9.88 -0.37 -8.15
C LYS A 135 10.97 0.68 -8.35
N LYS A 136 11.79 0.49 -9.37
CA LYS A 136 12.58 1.57 -9.97
C LYS A 136 11.82 2.07 -11.19
N THR A 137 11.48 3.34 -11.22
CA THR A 137 10.77 3.92 -12.37
C THR A 137 11.68 3.88 -13.60
N GLU A 138 11.16 3.43 -14.74
CA GLU A 138 11.90 3.30 -16.01
C GLU A 138 12.18 4.65 -16.68
N ASP A 139 11.63 5.76 -16.15
CA ASP A 139 11.92 7.10 -16.62
C ASP A 139 13.39 7.47 -16.36
N LEU A 140 14.13 7.57 -17.46
CA LEU A 140 15.58 7.82 -17.56
C LEU A 140 16.04 9.17 -16.98
N GLN A 141 15.15 10.00 -16.44
CA GLN A 141 15.47 11.35 -15.97
C GLN A 141 15.62 11.44 -14.45
N GLU A 142 14.91 10.62 -13.67
CA GLU A 142 15.08 10.59 -12.23
C GLU A 142 14.83 9.15 -11.75
N GLY A 143 15.89 8.49 -11.28
CA GLY A 143 15.83 7.17 -10.64
C GLY A 143 15.06 7.21 -9.33
N ARG A 144 13.77 7.56 -9.39
CA ARG A 144 12.84 7.55 -8.27
C ARG A 144 12.44 6.10 -8.04
N GLU A 145 12.69 5.63 -6.82
CA GLU A 145 12.12 4.39 -6.36
C GLU A 145 10.67 4.65 -5.92
N GLU A 146 9.77 3.74 -6.23
CA GLU A 146 8.37 3.76 -5.84
C GLU A 146 8.10 2.55 -4.96
N LEU A 147 7.46 2.76 -3.82
CA LEU A 147 6.97 1.68 -2.97
C LEU A 147 5.54 1.38 -3.35
N LEU A 148 5.30 0.20 -3.90
CA LEU A 148 3.96 -0.32 -4.16
C LEU A 148 3.57 -1.25 -3.01
N VAL A 149 2.44 -0.97 -2.38
CA VAL A 149 1.81 -1.87 -1.40
C VAL A 149 0.55 -2.43 -2.03
N PHE A 150 0.28 -3.71 -1.86
CA PHE A 150 -0.93 -4.34 -2.41
C PHE A 150 -1.64 -5.22 -1.38
N ALA A 151 -2.96 -5.32 -1.54
CA ALA A 151 -3.81 -6.26 -0.82
C ALA A 151 -4.92 -6.78 -1.73
N ARG A 152 -5.20 -8.09 -1.67
CA ARG A 152 -6.29 -8.74 -2.35
C ARG A 152 -7.50 -8.82 -1.43
N SER A 153 -8.67 -8.42 -1.92
CA SER A 153 -9.95 -8.61 -1.24
C SER A 153 -10.17 -10.10 -0.99
N GLN A 154 -10.54 -10.40 0.24
CA GLN A 154 -10.84 -11.76 0.69
C GLN A 154 -12.33 -11.85 0.99
N GLY A 155 -12.87 -13.04 0.84
CA GLY A 155 -14.23 -13.37 1.22
C GLY A 155 -14.49 -13.35 2.72
N HIS A 156 -15.76 -13.50 3.09
CA HIS A 156 -16.20 -13.72 4.46
C HIS A 156 -17.43 -14.65 4.51
N ASN A 157 -17.38 -15.68 5.35
CA ASN A 157 -18.41 -16.73 5.47
C ASN A 157 -18.70 -17.39 4.11
N ASP A 158 -19.94 -17.29 3.64
CA ASP A 158 -20.43 -17.92 2.40
C ASP A 158 -20.02 -17.16 1.12
N TYR A 159 -19.30 -16.03 1.27
CA TYR A 159 -18.75 -15.26 0.16
C TYR A 159 -17.25 -15.51 0.04
N GLU A 160 -16.78 -16.00 -1.10
CA GLU A 160 -15.35 -16.33 -1.32
C GLU A 160 -14.45 -15.11 -1.57
N GLY A 161 -15.03 -13.96 -1.95
CA GLY A 161 -14.29 -12.77 -2.32
C GLY A 161 -14.09 -12.63 -3.83
N LEU A 162 -14.15 -11.41 -4.34
CA LEU A 162 -13.93 -11.12 -5.76
C LEU A 162 -12.45 -11.15 -6.18
N GLY A 163 -11.52 -11.25 -5.23
CA GLY A 163 -10.09 -11.25 -5.51
C GLY A 163 -9.58 -9.94 -6.10
N TRP A 164 -10.33 -8.84 -5.96
CA TRP A 164 -9.92 -7.49 -6.32
C TRP A 164 -8.61 -7.12 -5.63
N ILE A 165 -7.76 -6.39 -6.31
CA ILE A 165 -6.43 -6.01 -5.86
C ILE A 165 -6.42 -4.49 -5.67
N LEU A 166 -6.30 -4.05 -4.41
CA LEU A 166 -6.05 -2.66 -4.09
C LEU A 166 -4.53 -2.45 -4.05
N THR A 167 -4.02 -1.50 -4.83
CA THR A 167 -2.63 -1.08 -4.77
C THR A 167 -2.52 0.38 -4.32
N ILE A 168 -1.46 0.66 -3.58
CA ILE A 168 -1.09 1.99 -3.13
C ILE A 168 0.37 2.21 -3.52
N GLU A 169 0.60 3.19 -4.38
CA GLU A 169 1.93 3.56 -4.86
C GLU A 169 2.39 4.85 -4.16
N TYR A 170 3.56 4.79 -3.52
CA TYR A 170 4.19 5.93 -2.85
C TYR A 170 5.52 6.28 -3.50
N GLN A 171 5.79 7.57 -3.68
CA GLN A 171 7.13 8.04 -4.06
C GLN A 171 8.06 7.97 -2.85
N THR A 172 9.12 7.16 -2.94
CA THR A 172 10.04 6.89 -1.81
C THR A 172 10.75 8.15 -1.31
N ALA A 173 11.09 9.09 -2.19
CA ALA A 173 11.78 10.32 -1.84
C ALA A 173 11.03 11.13 -0.76
N GLU A 174 9.70 11.15 -0.84
CA GLU A 174 8.85 11.88 0.10
C GLU A 174 8.58 11.07 1.37
N LEU A 175 8.35 9.76 1.24
CA LEU A 175 8.17 8.87 2.40
C LEU A 175 9.38 8.89 3.34
N PHE A 176 10.60 8.86 2.77
CA PHE A 176 11.83 8.81 3.54
C PHE A 176 12.43 10.18 3.86
N ALA A 177 11.86 11.29 3.37
CA ALA A 177 12.39 12.63 3.69
C ALA A 177 12.49 12.91 5.21
N PRO A 178 11.49 12.55 6.05
CA PRO A 178 11.62 12.70 7.51
C PRO A 178 12.75 11.85 8.10
N VAL A 179 12.93 10.63 7.58
CA VAL A 179 13.99 9.70 8.00
C VAL A 179 15.37 10.25 7.63
N ALA A 180 15.53 10.77 6.42
CA ALA A 180 16.76 11.40 5.97
C ALA A 180 17.11 12.64 6.80
N LYS A 181 16.11 13.46 7.16
CA LYS A 181 16.30 14.61 8.04
C LYS A 181 16.78 14.20 9.42
N LEU A 182 16.15 13.18 10.03
CA LEU A 182 16.56 12.63 11.32
C LEU A 182 17.98 12.05 11.27
N ARG A 183 18.30 11.27 10.24
CA ARG A 183 19.65 10.74 10.01
C ARG A 183 20.68 11.86 10.00
N ASN A 184 20.43 12.93 9.24
CA ASN A 184 21.36 14.05 9.14
C ASN A 184 21.50 14.80 10.47
N ILE A 185 20.43 14.95 11.26
CA ILE A 185 20.50 15.50 12.61
C ILE A 185 21.39 14.63 13.50
N ILE A 186 21.18 13.32 13.51
CA ILE A 186 21.98 12.37 14.32
C ILE A 186 23.45 12.43 13.94
N LEU A 187 23.76 12.44 12.64
CA LEU A 187 25.13 12.55 12.13
C LEU A 187 25.79 13.88 12.54
N CYS A 188 25.12 15.01 12.36
CA CYS A 188 25.63 16.31 12.79
C CYS A 188 25.89 16.35 14.30
N THR A 189 24.94 15.84 15.10
CA THR A 189 25.07 15.84 16.57
C THR A 189 26.24 14.95 17.00
N SER A 190 26.38 13.77 16.39
CA SER A 190 27.49 12.84 16.63
C SER A 190 28.84 13.45 16.25
N LEU A 191 28.89 14.15 15.12
CA LEU A 191 30.09 14.85 14.65
C LEU A 191 30.51 15.94 15.65
N VAL A 192 29.57 16.77 16.10
CA VAL A 192 29.82 17.82 17.08
C VAL A 192 30.33 17.25 18.40
N LEU A 193 29.70 16.18 18.91
CA LEU A 193 30.14 15.50 20.13
C LEU A 193 31.53 14.90 20.00
N THR A 194 31.84 14.31 18.83
CA THR A 194 33.17 13.74 18.55
C THR A 194 34.24 14.83 18.56
N ILE A 195 33.98 15.96 17.91
CA ILE A 195 34.90 17.11 17.90
C ILE A 195 35.10 17.65 19.32
N LEU A 196 34.02 17.76 20.11
CA LEU A 196 34.07 18.19 21.51
C LEU A 196 34.82 17.22 22.43
N ALA A 197 34.92 15.93 22.10
CA ALA A 197 35.72 14.98 22.87
C ALA A 197 37.20 14.97 22.45
N VAL A 198 37.45 15.04 21.14
CA VAL A 198 38.81 14.96 20.56
C VAL A 198 39.62 16.22 20.87
N ILE A 199 39.03 17.42 20.76
CA ILE A 199 39.76 18.68 20.98
C ILE A 199 40.32 18.78 22.41
N PRO A 200 39.53 18.61 23.49
CA PRO A 200 40.06 18.62 24.85
C PRO A 200 41.08 17.50 25.09
N GLY A 201 40.87 16.32 24.51
CA GLY A 201 41.84 15.22 24.60
C GLY A 201 43.21 15.60 24.04
N ILE A 202 43.24 16.27 22.88
CA ILE A 202 44.48 16.78 22.27
C ILE A 202 45.08 17.92 23.12
N LEU A 203 44.25 18.83 23.64
CA LEU A 203 44.71 19.93 24.49
C LEU A 203 45.35 19.42 25.78
N ILE A 204 44.68 18.52 26.51
CA ILE A 204 45.19 17.93 27.75
C ILE A 204 46.51 17.18 27.46
N SER A 205 46.55 16.39 26.37
CA SER A 205 47.75 15.67 25.97
C SER A 205 48.94 16.60 25.70
N ASN A 206 48.72 17.70 24.96
CA ASN A 206 49.79 18.61 24.56
C ASN A 206 50.22 19.60 25.66
N TYR A 207 49.27 20.15 26.43
CA TYR A 207 49.55 21.21 27.42
C TYR A 207 49.83 20.68 28.82
N ILE A 208 49.36 19.47 29.17
CA ILE A 208 49.52 18.92 30.52
C ILE A 208 50.37 17.65 30.46
N SER A 209 49.91 16.61 29.76
CA SER A 209 50.53 15.28 29.84
C SER A 209 51.97 15.25 29.28
N LYS A 210 52.21 15.86 28.11
CA LYS A 210 53.56 15.89 27.50
C LYS A 210 54.59 16.65 28.36
N PRO A 211 54.33 17.88 28.83
CA PRO A 211 55.25 18.57 29.75
C PRO A 211 55.51 17.80 31.04
N LEU A 212 54.46 17.20 31.63
CA LEU A 212 54.61 16.43 32.87
C LEU A 212 55.49 15.19 32.66
N SER A 213 55.33 14.49 31.53
CA SER A 213 56.17 13.34 31.16
C SER A 213 57.63 13.75 30.90
N LYS A 214 57.88 14.92 30.30
CA LYS A 214 59.24 15.48 30.20
C LYS A 214 59.86 15.75 31.57
N LEU A 215 59.08 16.31 32.49
CA LEU A 215 59.52 16.62 33.85
C LEU A 215 59.83 15.34 34.64
N GLU A 216 58.99 14.31 34.52
CA GLU A 216 59.22 12.98 35.10
C GLU A 216 60.51 12.35 34.58
N ALA A 217 60.72 12.36 33.25
CA ALA A 217 61.93 11.83 32.64
C ALA A 217 63.20 12.61 33.04
N ALA A 218 63.10 13.93 33.25
CA ALA A 218 64.20 14.73 33.77
C ALA A 218 64.49 14.41 35.24
N MET A 219 63.46 14.23 36.07
CA MET A 219 63.62 13.84 37.47
C MET A 219 64.22 12.43 37.62
N ASP A 220 63.84 11.45 36.80
CA ASP A 220 64.43 10.10 36.81
C ASP A 220 65.94 10.14 36.46
N LYS A 221 66.35 11.01 35.52
CA LYS A 221 67.78 11.22 35.20
C LYS A 221 68.56 11.91 36.32
N ILE A 222 67.96 12.91 36.98
CA ILE A 222 68.56 13.56 38.16
C ILE A 222 68.69 12.56 39.31
N GLY A 223 67.67 11.72 39.54
CA GLY A 223 67.69 10.66 40.56
C GLY A 223 68.76 9.60 40.31
N LYS A 224 69.20 9.44 39.05
CA LYS A 224 70.32 8.57 38.65
C LYS A 224 71.70 9.26 38.69
N GLY A 225 71.76 10.53 39.13
CA GLY A 225 73.00 11.26 39.41
C GLY A 225 73.45 12.25 38.34
N ASP A 226 72.65 12.51 37.29
CA ASP A 226 73.01 13.42 36.19
C ASP A 226 72.42 14.82 36.41
N MET A 227 73.16 15.71 37.08
CA MET A 227 72.66 16.99 37.63
C MET A 227 72.74 18.20 36.67
N GLY A 228 73.10 18.00 35.40
CA GLY A 228 73.36 19.10 34.44
C GLY A 228 72.22 19.49 33.50
N ILE A 229 71.00 18.94 33.67
CA ILE A 229 69.96 19.00 32.63
C ILE A 229 69.02 20.20 32.84
N LYS A 230 68.91 21.07 31.82
CA LYS A 230 67.87 22.10 31.74
C LYS A 230 66.60 21.54 31.11
N VAL A 231 65.46 21.79 31.76
CA VAL A 231 64.13 21.46 31.28
C VAL A 231 63.52 22.74 30.70
N ASP A 232 63.27 22.77 29.39
CA ASP A 232 62.41 23.76 28.72
C ASP A 232 61.03 23.14 28.41
#